data_AF-A0A2J8MG00-F1
#
_entry.id   AF-A0A2J8MG00-F1
#
_cell.length_a   1.000
_cell.length_b   1.000
_cell.length_c   1.000
_cell.angle_alpha   90.00
_cell.angle_beta   90.00
_cell.angle_gamma   90.00
#
_symmetry.space_group_name_H-M   'P 1'
#
loop_
_entity.id
_entity.type
_entity.pdbx_description
1 polymer ?
#
loop_
_entity_poly.entity_id
_entity_poly.type
_entity_poly.pdbx_seq_one_letter_code
_entity_poly.pdbx_strand_id
1 'polypeptide(L)'
;DDTELRLLGRMHSACDALRTLAEARRLFPGRVSVDLMLGLPAQQVGLWLGQLQELLHHCDDHLSLYQLSLERGTALFAQVQRGALPAPDPELAAEMYQRGRAVLREAGFHQYEVSNFARNGALSTHNWTYWQCGQYLGIGPGAHGRFMPQGAGGHTREARIQTLEPDNWMKEAGGSFGPGATHRCGDHSPALAAV
;
A
#
# COMPACT_ATOMS: atom_id res chain seq x y z
N ASP A 1 1.85 1.22 17.87
CA ASP A 1 1.47 0.54 19.14
C ASP A 1 -0.06 0.32 19.21
N ASP A 2 -0.59 -0.27 20.29
CA ASP A 2 -2.03 -0.52 20.44
C ASP A 2 -2.89 0.75 20.46
N THR A 3 -2.35 1.88 20.90
CA THR A 3 -3.08 3.15 20.92
C THR A 3 -3.25 3.70 19.52
N GLU A 4 -2.19 3.68 18.71
CA GLU A 4 -2.22 4.05 17.29
C GLU A 4 -3.11 3.10 16.48
N LEU A 5 -3.06 1.79 16.76
CA LEU A 5 -3.93 0.81 16.09
C LEU A 5 -5.40 1.09 16.37
N ARG A 6 -5.77 1.40 17.62
CA ARG A 6 -7.13 1.82 17.98
C ARG A 6 -7.52 3.13 17.33
N LEU A 7 -6.60 4.10 17.25
CA LEU A 7 -6.83 5.38 16.56
C LEU A 7 -7.23 5.17 15.09
N LEU A 8 -6.58 4.22 14.42
CA LEU A 8 -6.87 3.83 13.05
C LEU A 8 -8.09 2.89 12.91
N GLY A 9 -8.77 2.54 14.01
CA GLY A 9 -9.89 1.62 14.01
C GLY A 9 -9.51 0.17 13.69
N ARG A 10 -8.25 -0.23 13.89
CA ARG A 10 -7.80 -1.60 13.68
C ARG A 10 -8.33 -2.51 14.80
N MET A 11 -8.81 -3.69 14.41
CA MET A 11 -9.38 -4.68 15.33
C MET A 11 -8.34 -5.64 15.95
N HIS A 12 -7.05 -5.40 15.72
CA HIS A 12 -5.96 -6.25 16.21
C HIS A 12 -5.03 -5.44 17.13
N SER A 13 -4.33 -6.14 18.03
CA SER A 13 -3.23 -5.57 18.82
C SER A 13 -1.89 -5.68 18.10
N ALA A 14 -0.88 -4.96 18.59
CA ALA A 14 0.50 -5.09 18.14
C ALA A 14 1.02 -6.53 18.36
N CYS A 15 0.61 -7.17 19.45
CA CYS A 15 0.94 -8.57 19.72
C CYS A 15 0.36 -9.52 18.65
N ASP A 16 -0.90 -9.29 18.24
CA ASP A 16 -1.52 -10.08 17.17
C ASP A 16 -0.79 -9.91 15.83
N ALA A 17 -0.40 -8.67 15.51
CA ALA A 17 0.37 -8.37 14.31
C ALA A 17 1.73 -9.09 14.31
N LEU A 18 2.48 -9.02 15.42
CA LEU A 18 3.78 -9.68 15.56
C LEU A 18 3.68 -11.21 15.52
N ARG A 19 2.65 -11.80 16.14
CA ARG A 19 2.40 -13.25 16.04
C ARG A 19 2.07 -13.68 14.61
N THR A 20 1.24 -12.90 13.92
CA THR A 20 0.88 -13.16 12.52
C THR A 20 2.11 -13.06 11.62
N LEU A 21 2.95 -12.04 11.85
CA LEU A 21 4.21 -11.86 11.13
C LEU A 21 5.16 -13.04 11.35
N ALA A 22 5.33 -13.51 12.59
CA ALA A 22 6.16 -14.67 12.89
C ALA A 22 5.69 -15.94 12.16
N GLU A 23 4.37 -16.21 12.15
CA GLU A 23 3.81 -17.35 11.42
C GLU A 23 3.95 -17.20 9.91
N ALA A 24 3.71 -16.00 9.37
CA ALA A 24 3.90 -15.73 7.95
C ALA A 24 5.35 -15.98 7.53
N ARG A 25 6.33 -15.53 8.32
CA ARG A 25 7.76 -15.74 8.05
C ARG A 25 8.13 -17.21 8.09
N ARG A 26 7.55 -17.97 9.02
CA ARG A 26 7.74 -19.42 9.12
C ARG A 26 7.21 -20.14 7.88
N LEU A 27 6.07 -19.70 7.34
CA LEU A 27 5.42 -20.33 6.18
C LEU A 27 6.00 -19.86 4.83
N PHE A 28 6.42 -18.60 4.74
CA PHE A 28 6.85 -17.93 3.51
C PHE A 28 8.18 -17.18 3.70
N PRO A 29 9.26 -17.88 4.08
CA PRO A 29 10.53 -17.23 4.43
C PRO A 29 11.06 -16.37 3.28
N GLY A 30 11.42 -15.13 3.60
CA GLY A 30 11.96 -14.16 2.63
C GLY A 30 10.91 -13.56 1.68
N ARG A 31 9.62 -13.84 1.91
CA ARG A 31 8.50 -13.36 1.08
C ARG A 31 7.44 -12.59 1.86
N VAL A 32 7.76 -12.22 3.10
CA VAL A 32 6.85 -11.45 3.96
C VAL A 32 7.25 -9.98 3.97
N SER A 33 6.25 -9.12 3.79
CA SER A 33 6.36 -7.67 3.95
C SER A 33 5.61 -7.21 5.19
N VAL A 34 6.03 -6.08 5.74
CA VAL A 34 5.28 -5.34 6.77
C VAL A 34 5.12 -3.90 6.33
N ASP A 35 3.92 -3.36 6.50
CA ASP A 35 3.62 -1.97 6.21
C ASP A 35 3.51 -1.19 7.52
N LEU A 36 4.30 -0.12 7.65
CA LEU A 36 4.31 0.77 8.80
C LEU A 36 3.78 2.14 8.39
N MET A 37 2.77 2.62 9.12
CA MET A 37 2.23 3.96 8.91
C MET A 37 3.00 5.02 9.70
N LEU A 38 3.19 6.19 9.10
CA LEU A 38 3.80 7.37 9.72
C LEU A 38 2.92 8.61 9.52
N GLY A 39 3.13 9.63 10.36
CA GLY A 39 2.38 10.88 10.30
C GLY A 39 0.98 10.78 10.89
N LEU A 40 0.75 9.85 11.83
CA LEU A 40 -0.52 9.78 12.56
C LEU A 40 -0.68 11.01 13.48
N PRO A 41 -1.93 11.44 13.77
CA PRO A 41 -2.17 12.49 14.76
C PRO A 41 -1.49 12.18 16.10
N ALA A 42 -0.75 13.17 16.64
CA ALA A 42 -0.01 13.08 17.90
C ALA A 42 1.12 12.04 17.98
N GLN A 43 1.54 11.47 16.84
CA GLN A 43 2.70 10.58 16.78
C GLN A 43 4.00 11.35 17.09
N GLN A 44 4.97 10.69 17.72
CA GLN A 44 6.25 11.30 18.07
C GLN A 44 7.38 10.61 17.33
N VAL A 45 8.28 11.40 16.73
CA VAL A 45 9.37 10.88 15.88
C VAL A 45 10.23 9.86 16.63
N GLY A 46 10.64 10.15 17.87
CA GLY A 46 11.48 9.26 18.66
C GLY A 46 10.82 7.92 18.97
N LEU A 47 9.54 7.93 19.38
CA LEU A 47 8.78 6.71 19.68
C LEU A 47 8.58 5.88 18.42
N TRP A 48 8.19 6.52 17.31
CA TRP A 48 7.98 5.85 16.03
C TRP A 48 9.27 5.22 15.49
N LEU A 49 10.42 5.90 15.61
CA LEU A 49 11.70 5.32 15.22
C LEU A 49 12.09 4.12 16.08
N GLY A 50 11.78 4.15 17.38
CA GLY A 50 11.96 2.99 18.26
C GLY A 50 11.10 1.81 17.84
N GLN A 51 9.84 2.06 17.45
CA GLN A 51 8.95 1.02 16.91
C GLN A 51 9.49 0.46 15.59
N LEU A 52 10.00 1.31 14.69
CA LEU A 52 10.63 0.87 13.44
C LEU A 52 11.85 -0.01 13.72
N GLN A 53 12.74 0.41 14.60
CA GLN A 53 13.92 -0.36 14.99
C GLN A 53 13.55 -1.72 15.59
N GLU A 54 12.54 -1.76 16.47
CA GLU A 54 12.05 -3.01 17.01
C GLU A 54 11.49 -3.91 15.92
N LEU A 55 10.68 -3.36 15.01
CA LEU A 55 10.07 -4.09 13.90
C LEU A 55 11.12 -4.73 12.97
N LEU A 56 12.31 -4.13 12.83
CA LEU A 56 13.39 -4.66 12.00
C LEU A 56 13.93 -6.01 12.49
N HIS A 57 13.76 -6.35 13.77
CA HIS A 57 14.08 -7.68 14.28
C HIS A 57 13.04 -8.74 13.84
N HIS A 58 11.83 -8.28 13.52
CA HIS A 58 10.68 -9.12 13.20
C HIS A 58 10.40 -9.23 11.70
N CYS A 59 10.95 -8.35 10.85
CA CYS A 59 10.76 -8.41 9.40
C CYS A 59 11.77 -9.34 8.70
N ASP A 60 11.43 -9.78 7.49
CA ASP A 60 12.39 -10.44 6.59
C ASP A 60 13.22 -9.36 5.86
N ASP A 61 13.12 -9.32 4.53
CA ASP A 61 13.94 -8.49 3.65
C ASP A 61 13.13 -7.43 2.89
N HIS A 62 11.86 -7.21 3.28
CA HIS A 62 10.98 -6.24 2.66
C HIS A 62 10.05 -5.55 3.69
N LEU A 63 9.86 -4.24 3.55
CA LEU A 63 8.89 -3.45 4.32
C LEU A 63 8.48 -2.17 3.58
N SER A 64 7.38 -1.58 4.00
CA SER A 64 6.87 -0.33 3.43
C SER A 64 6.66 0.73 4.51
N LEU A 65 6.94 1.99 4.19
CA LEU A 65 6.60 3.17 4.96
C LEU A 65 5.50 3.94 4.23
N TYR A 66 4.33 4.06 4.86
CA TYR A 66 3.18 4.78 4.31
C TYR A 66 2.87 6.03 5.13
N GLN A 67 2.89 7.18 4.48
CA GLN A 67 2.39 8.42 5.08
C GLN A 67 0.87 8.38 5.15
N LEU A 68 0.31 8.74 6.30
CA LEU A 68 -1.14 8.86 6.46
C LEU A 68 -1.72 9.96 5.56
N SER A 69 -2.62 9.57 4.67
CA SER A 69 -3.51 10.48 3.93
C SER A 69 -4.92 10.41 4.52
N LEU A 70 -5.57 11.57 4.71
CA LEU A 70 -6.94 11.63 5.21
C LEU A 70 -7.94 11.48 4.08
N GLU A 71 -8.56 10.31 4.00
CA GLU A 71 -9.58 10.02 3.00
C GLU A 71 -10.99 10.41 3.48
N ARG A 72 -11.74 11.10 2.61
CA ARG A 72 -13.13 11.48 2.89
C ARG A 72 -13.98 10.23 3.12
N GLY A 73 -14.88 10.31 4.11
CA GLY A 73 -15.75 9.19 4.48
C GLY A 73 -15.13 8.22 5.50
N THR A 74 -13.86 8.38 5.86
CA THR A 74 -13.26 7.62 6.96
C THR A 74 -13.62 8.19 8.34
N ALA A 75 -13.63 7.32 9.35
CA ALA A 75 -13.85 7.75 10.74
C ALA A 75 -12.78 8.75 11.21
N LEU A 76 -11.52 8.55 10.79
CA LEU A 76 -10.42 9.44 11.13
C LEU A 76 -10.61 10.84 10.52
N PHE A 77 -10.99 10.92 9.24
CA PHE A 77 -11.35 12.19 8.60
C PHE A 77 -12.47 12.91 9.35
N ALA A 78 -13.52 12.19 9.76
CA ALA A 78 -14.63 12.78 10.53
C ALA A 78 -14.23 13.25 11.94
N GLN A 79 -13.23 12.62 12.57
CA GLN A 79 -12.70 13.07 13.87
C GLN A 79 -11.84 14.33 13.73
N VAL A 80 -10.96 14.38 12.73
CA VAL A 80 -10.14 15.55 12.43
C VAL A 80 -11.02 16.74 12.04
N GLN A 81 -12.00 16.54 11.16
CA GLN A 81 -12.90 17.61 10.72
C GLN A 81 -13.76 18.21 11.84
N ARG A 82 -14.03 17.43 12.90
CA ARG A 82 -14.77 17.91 14.08
C ARG A 82 -13.86 18.48 15.17
N GLY A 83 -12.55 18.55 14.93
CA GLY A 83 -11.56 19.04 15.89
C GLY A 83 -11.29 18.10 17.08
N ALA A 84 -11.77 16.85 17.03
CA ALA A 84 -11.52 15.86 18.08
C ALA A 84 -10.07 15.34 18.05
N LEU A 85 -9.42 15.41 16.89
CA LEU A 85 -8.02 15.09 16.68
C LEU A 85 -7.35 16.20 15.89
N PRO A 86 -6.04 16.46 16.11
CA PRO A 86 -5.30 17.37 15.24
C PRO A 86 -5.18 16.78 13.83
N ALA A 87 -5.08 17.67 12.84
CA ALA A 87 -4.74 17.24 11.49
C ALA A 87 -3.31 16.66 11.47
N PRO A 88 -3.03 15.67 10.61
CA PRO A 88 -1.67 15.22 10.35
C PRO A 88 -0.76 16.37 9.95
N ASP A 89 0.42 16.42 10.54
CA ASP A 89 1.44 17.42 10.26
C ASP A 89 2.37 16.91 9.14
N PRO A 90 2.39 17.58 7.97
CA PRO A 90 3.25 17.15 6.86
C PRO A 90 4.75 17.32 7.16
N GLU A 91 5.15 18.29 7.98
CA GLU A 91 6.56 18.48 8.35
C GLU A 91 7.02 17.37 9.29
N LEU A 92 6.18 17.00 10.26
CA LEU A 92 6.42 15.84 11.13
C LEU A 92 6.54 14.54 10.31
N ALA A 93 5.63 14.31 9.36
CA ALA A 93 5.67 13.15 8.49
C ALA A 93 6.94 13.11 7.63
N ALA A 94 7.36 14.27 7.09
CA ALA A 94 8.60 14.40 6.34
C ALA A 94 9.83 14.08 7.21
N GLU A 95 9.89 14.58 8.45
CA GLU A 95 10.98 14.26 9.38
C GLU A 95 11.02 12.76 9.69
N MET A 96 9.87 12.16 10.03
CA MET A 96 9.76 10.72 10.28
C MET A 96 10.25 9.90 9.09
N TYR A 97 9.80 10.25 7.89
CA TYR A 97 10.19 9.55 6.68
C TYR A 97 11.71 9.67 6.41
N GLN A 98 12.29 10.86 6.53
CA GLN A 98 13.73 11.06 6.34
C GLN A 98 14.56 10.27 7.35
N ARG A 99 14.18 10.30 8.64
CA ARG A 99 14.89 9.58 9.70
C ARG A 99 14.68 8.07 9.61
N GLY A 100 13.47 7.63 9.26
CA GLY A 100 13.17 6.22 9.00
C GLY A 100 14.02 5.67 7.86
N ARG A 101 14.15 6.41 6.75
CA ARG A 101 15.05 6.05 5.64
C ARG A 101 16.50 5.88 6.08
N ALA A 102 16.99 6.74 6.97
CA ALA A 102 18.34 6.62 7.50
C ALA A 102 18.52 5.32 8.30
N VAL A 103 17.59 5.01 9.20
CA VAL A 103 17.57 3.75 9.98
C VAL A 103 17.52 2.52 9.06
N LEU A 104 16.64 2.54 8.05
CA LEU A 104 16.51 1.45 7.08
C LEU A 104 17.80 1.22 6.29
N ARG A 105 18.42 2.31 5.83
CA ARG A 105 19.70 2.25 5.11
C ARG A 105 20.81 1.66 5.98
N GLU A 106 20.88 2.05 7.25
CA GLU A 106 21.83 1.48 8.22
C GLU A 106 21.59 -0.02 8.45
N ALA A 107 20.33 -0.47 8.38
CA ALA A 107 19.96 -1.88 8.45
C ALA A 107 20.11 -2.65 7.11
N GLY A 108 20.67 -2.01 6.07
CA GLY A 108 20.94 -2.61 4.76
C GLY A 108 19.75 -2.61 3.79
N PHE A 109 18.65 -1.97 4.12
CA PHE A 109 17.52 -1.81 3.21
C PHE A 109 17.76 -0.70 2.20
N HIS A 110 17.34 -0.95 0.96
CA HIS A 110 17.39 -0.01 -0.14
C HIS A 110 15.98 0.38 -0.54
N GLN A 111 15.77 1.68 -0.67
CA GLN A 111 14.56 2.21 -1.25
C GLN A 111 14.56 1.95 -2.76
N TYR A 112 13.58 1.20 -3.26
CA TYR A 112 13.46 0.94 -4.69
C TYR A 112 12.29 1.69 -5.33
N GLU A 113 11.31 2.12 -4.54
CA GLU A 113 10.26 3.05 -4.94
C GLU A 113 9.87 3.96 -3.75
N VAL A 114 8.85 4.80 -3.89
CA VAL A 114 8.47 5.83 -2.90
C VAL A 114 8.23 5.26 -1.50
N SER A 115 7.51 4.17 -1.35
CA SER A 115 7.10 3.65 -0.04
C SER A 115 7.84 2.39 0.42
N ASN A 116 8.43 1.62 -0.49
CA ASN A 116 8.87 0.25 -0.25
C ASN A 116 10.40 0.18 -0.27
N PHE A 117 10.88 -0.63 0.67
CA PHE A 117 12.27 -0.84 0.96
C PHE A 117 12.55 -2.33 0.97
N ALA A 118 13.64 -2.74 0.32
CA ALA A 118 14.04 -4.13 0.29
C ALA A 118 15.55 -4.27 0.44
N ARG A 119 15.99 -5.43 0.93
CA ARG A 119 17.37 -5.87 0.86
C ARG A 119 17.44 -7.26 0.24
N ASN A 120 18.65 -7.75 -0.03
CA ASN A 120 18.88 -9.09 -0.59
C ASN A 120 18.06 -9.37 -1.88
N GLY A 121 17.71 -8.33 -2.64
CA GLY A 121 16.92 -8.46 -3.87
C GLY A 121 15.44 -8.80 -3.68
N ALA A 122 14.90 -8.70 -2.45
CA ALA A 122 13.50 -9.02 -2.13
C ALA A 122 12.48 -7.97 -2.60
N LEU A 123 12.64 -7.46 -3.82
CA LEU A 123 11.74 -6.47 -4.42
C LEU A 123 10.36 -7.08 -4.70
N SER A 124 9.28 -6.38 -4.35
CA SER A 124 7.94 -6.77 -4.79
C SER A 124 7.83 -6.65 -6.31
N THR A 125 7.72 -7.79 -7.00
CA THR A 125 7.52 -7.84 -8.45
C THR A 125 6.28 -7.06 -8.87
N HIS A 126 5.21 -7.13 -8.06
CA HIS A 126 4.00 -6.36 -8.28
C HIS A 126 4.31 -4.86 -8.25
N ASN A 127 4.75 -4.32 -7.11
CA ASN A 127 4.99 -2.88 -6.94
C ASN A 127 6.00 -2.36 -7.97
N TRP A 128 7.09 -3.11 -8.20
CA TRP A 128 8.08 -2.76 -9.21
C TRP A 128 7.48 -2.67 -10.63
N THR A 129 6.62 -3.61 -11.00
CA THR A 129 5.95 -3.60 -12.32
C THR A 129 5.05 -2.37 -12.47
N TYR A 130 4.32 -1.95 -11.44
CA TYR A 130 3.51 -0.73 -11.50
C TYR A 130 4.37 0.51 -11.73
N TRP A 131 5.42 0.69 -10.92
CA TRP A 131 6.30 1.85 -11.00
C TRP A 131 7.09 1.93 -12.31
N GLN A 132 7.44 0.78 -12.89
CA GLN A 132 8.10 0.72 -14.20
C GLN A 132 7.12 0.86 -15.38
N CYS A 133 5.84 1.14 -15.13
CA CYS A 133 4.82 1.14 -16.17
C CYS A 133 4.85 -0.17 -16.99
N GLY A 134 4.95 -1.31 -16.30
CA GLY A 134 4.94 -2.64 -16.88
C GLY A 134 3.56 -3.05 -17.40
N GLN A 135 3.45 -4.32 -17.79
CA GLN A 135 2.18 -4.93 -18.19
C GLN A 135 1.63 -5.81 -17.07
N TYR A 136 0.35 -5.65 -16.74
CA TYR A 136 -0.33 -6.45 -15.73
C TYR A 136 -1.84 -6.52 -16.00
N LEU A 137 -2.45 -7.60 -15.52
CA LEU A 137 -3.89 -7.81 -15.59
C LEU A 137 -4.53 -7.46 -14.25
N GLY A 138 -5.61 -6.67 -14.30
CA GLY A 138 -6.46 -6.38 -13.15
C GLY A 138 -7.62 -7.36 -13.10
N ILE A 139 -7.63 -8.22 -12.09
CA ILE A 139 -8.67 -9.22 -11.87
C ILE A 139 -9.30 -8.98 -10.51
N GLY A 140 -10.63 -8.95 -10.48
CA GLY A 140 -11.43 -8.69 -9.28
C GLY A 140 -12.08 -7.30 -9.28
N PRO A 141 -13.03 -7.05 -8.35
CA PRO A 141 -13.72 -5.78 -8.25
C PRO A 141 -12.75 -4.62 -8.03
N GLY A 142 -12.93 -3.52 -8.78
CA GLY A 142 -12.09 -2.31 -8.70
C GLY A 142 -10.65 -2.47 -9.19
N ALA A 143 -10.26 -3.66 -9.65
CA ALA A 143 -8.90 -3.93 -10.10
C ALA A 143 -8.58 -3.14 -11.37
N HIS A 144 -7.34 -2.64 -11.44
CA HIS A 144 -6.83 -1.95 -12.61
C HIS A 144 -5.93 -2.91 -13.40
N GLY A 145 -5.98 -2.84 -14.73
CA GLY A 145 -5.13 -3.58 -15.64
C GLY A 145 -4.49 -2.65 -16.66
N ARG A 146 -3.26 -2.95 -17.05
CA ARG A 146 -2.55 -2.19 -18.08
C ARG A 146 -1.74 -3.15 -18.94
N PHE A 147 -2.16 -3.40 -20.18
CA PHE A 147 -1.52 -4.37 -21.06
C PHE A 147 -1.79 -4.07 -22.54
N MET A 148 -1.03 -4.71 -23.42
CA MET A 148 -1.27 -4.71 -24.87
C MET A 148 -2.03 -5.99 -25.25
N PRO A 149 -3.30 -5.92 -25.67
CA PRO A 149 -4.04 -7.08 -26.12
C PRO A 149 -3.42 -7.69 -27.38
N GLN A 150 -3.21 -9.01 -27.40
CA GLN A 150 -2.79 -9.71 -28.63
C GLN A 150 -3.99 -9.90 -29.57
N GLY A 151 -3.77 -9.74 -30.88
CA GLY A 151 -4.73 -10.11 -31.94
C GLY A 151 -5.54 -8.96 -32.57
N ALA A 152 -5.47 -7.73 -32.05
CA ALA A 152 -6.26 -6.60 -32.58
C ALA A 152 -5.54 -5.77 -33.67
N GLY A 153 -4.38 -6.20 -34.17
CA GLY A 153 -3.58 -5.44 -35.14
C GLY A 153 -3.01 -4.10 -34.61
N GLY A 154 -3.31 -3.74 -33.37
CA GLY A 154 -2.86 -2.52 -32.72
C GLY A 154 -1.69 -2.77 -31.76
N HIS A 155 -0.73 -1.84 -31.73
CA HIS A 155 0.32 -1.75 -30.72
C HIS A 155 -0.08 -0.89 -29.52
N THR A 156 -1.39 -0.61 -29.37
CA THR A 156 -1.89 0.32 -28.38
C THR A 156 -2.03 -0.36 -27.04
N ARG A 157 -1.39 0.23 -26.03
CA ARG A 157 -1.54 -0.20 -24.65
C ARG A 157 -2.90 0.26 -24.12
N GLU A 158 -3.65 -0.65 -23.50
CA GLU A 158 -4.93 -0.35 -22.89
C GLU A 158 -4.78 -0.23 -21.36
N ALA A 159 -5.46 0.74 -20.76
CA ALA A 159 -5.75 0.78 -19.34
C ALA A 159 -7.22 0.39 -19.13
N ARG A 160 -7.45 -0.59 -18.26
CA ARG A 160 -8.77 -1.14 -17.95
C ARG A 160 -9.02 -1.03 -16.45
N ILE A 161 -10.23 -0.65 -16.09
CA ILE A 161 -10.71 -0.60 -14.70
C ILE A 161 -11.90 -1.55 -14.63
N GLN A 162 -11.86 -2.45 -13.65
CA GLN A 162 -12.97 -3.35 -13.35
C GLN A 162 -14.02 -2.63 -12.50
N THR A 163 -15.27 -3.03 -12.64
CA THR A 163 -16.39 -2.55 -11.79
C THR A 163 -16.05 -2.67 -10.32
N LEU A 164 -16.27 -1.58 -9.56
CA LEU A 164 -15.86 -1.46 -8.17
C LEU A 164 -16.71 -2.34 -7.25
N GLU A 165 -18.03 -2.36 -7.47
CA GLU A 165 -18.96 -3.05 -6.60
C GLU A 165 -18.87 -4.58 -6.82
N PRO A 166 -18.57 -5.38 -5.77
CA PRO A 166 -18.38 -6.81 -5.92
C PRO A 166 -19.56 -7.55 -6.55
N ASP A 167 -20.79 -7.20 -6.19
CA ASP A 167 -21.99 -7.85 -6.73
C ASP A 167 -22.20 -7.55 -8.22
N ASN A 168 -21.90 -6.33 -8.65
CA ASN A 168 -22.01 -5.96 -10.06
C ASN A 168 -20.90 -6.63 -10.86
N TRP A 169 -19.66 -6.59 -10.34
CA TRP A 169 -18.53 -7.28 -10.94
C TRP A 169 -18.78 -8.78 -11.09
N MET A 170 -19.36 -9.45 -10.08
CA MET A 170 -19.69 -10.88 -10.17
C MET A 170 -20.76 -11.18 -11.23
N LYS A 171 -21.78 -10.32 -11.38
CA LYS A 171 -22.79 -10.47 -12.44
C LYS A 171 -22.19 -10.33 -13.83
N GLU A 172 -21.29 -9.37 -14.00
CA GLU A 172 -20.58 -9.14 -15.26
C GLU A 172 -19.62 -10.29 -15.59
N ALA A 173 -18.88 -10.78 -14.60
CA ALA A 173 -17.95 -11.89 -14.76
C ALA A 173 -18.65 -13.24 -14.99
N GLY A 174 -19.84 -13.43 -14.43
CA GLY A 174 -20.64 -14.67 -14.57
C GLY A 174 -21.60 -14.68 -15.77
N GLY A 175 -21.78 -13.55 -16.45
CA GLY A 175 -22.59 -13.45 -17.67
C GLY A 175 -21.84 -13.97 -18.92
N SER A 176 -22.55 -14.15 -20.04
CA SER A 176 -21.97 -14.56 -21.33
C SER A 176 -21.03 -13.52 -21.97
N PHE A 177 -20.78 -12.40 -21.28
CA PHE A 177 -19.74 -11.45 -21.63
C PHE A 177 -18.47 -11.86 -20.88
N GLY A 178 -17.42 -12.25 -21.61
CA GLY A 178 -16.08 -12.40 -21.02
C GLY A 178 -15.68 -11.13 -20.25
N PRO A 179 -14.63 -11.19 -19.40
CA PRO A 179 -14.34 -10.18 -18.36
C PRO A 179 -14.33 -8.77 -18.96
N GLY A 180 -15.44 -8.02 -18.78
CA GLY A 180 -15.76 -7.01 -19.78
C GLY A 180 -16.92 -6.08 -19.46
N ALA A 181 -16.95 -5.50 -18.26
CA ALA A 181 -17.35 -4.10 -18.14
C ALA A 181 -16.08 -3.25 -18.03
N THR A 182 -15.38 -3.13 -19.15
CA THR A 182 -14.14 -2.35 -19.23
C THR A 182 -14.46 -0.93 -19.63
N HIS A 183 -14.34 0.01 -18.69
CA HIS A 183 -14.17 1.41 -19.07
C HIS A 183 -12.75 1.61 -19.59
N ARG A 184 -12.59 1.92 -20.88
CA ARG A 184 -11.31 2.43 -21.41
C ARG A 184 -11.12 3.84 -20.88
N CYS A 185 -10.03 4.07 -20.13
CA CYS A 185 -9.63 5.44 -19.84
C CYS A 185 -9.18 6.09 -21.17
N GLY A 186 -9.93 7.07 -21.68
CA GLY A 186 -9.50 7.89 -22.82
C GLY A 186 -8.28 8.75 -22.46
N ASP A 187 -7.56 9.24 -23.48
CA ASP A 187 -6.20 9.82 -23.47
C ASP A 187 -5.94 11.06 -22.58
N HIS A 188 -6.82 11.41 -21.65
CA HIS A 188 -6.65 12.56 -20.76
C HIS A 188 -6.99 12.24 -19.30
N SER A 189 -6.13 11.46 -18.64
CA SER A 189 -5.92 11.59 -17.18
C SER A 189 -4.67 10.85 -16.72
N PRO A 190 -3.75 11.51 -15.98
CA PRO A 190 -2.71 10.81 -15.26
C PRO A 190 -3.35 10.21 -14.00
N ALA A 191 -3.94 9.02 -14.14
CA ALA A 191 -4.36 8.24 -12.99
C ALA A 191 -3.13 7.59 -12.34
N LEU A 192 -2.36 8.41 -11.62
CA LEU A 192 -1.57 7.95 -10.49
C LEU A 192 -2.56 7.59 -9.39
N ALA A 193 -2.98 6.32 -9.37
CA ALA A 193 -3.61 5.72 -8.21
C ALA A 193 -2.60 4.72 -7.62
N ALA A 194 -1.63 5.27 -6.90
CA ALA A 194 -0.88 4.58 -5.88
C ALA A 194 -1.18 5.31 -4.57
N VAL A 195 -2.09 4.76 -3.78
CA VAL A 195 -2.26 5.03 -2.34
C VAL A 195 -2.58 3.69 -1.69
#